data_AF-A0A660ND42-F1
#
_entry.id   AF-A0A660ND42-F1
#
_cell.length_a   1.000
_cell.length_b   1.000
_cell.length_c   1.000
_cell.angle_alpha   90.00
_cell.angle_beta   90.00
_cell.angle_gamma   90.00
#
_symmetry.space_group_name_H-M   'P 1'
#
loop_
_entity.id
_entity.type
_entity.pdbx_description
1 polymer ?
#
loop_
_entity_poly.entity_id
_entity_poly.type
_entity_poly.pdbx_seq_one_letter_code
_entity_poly.pdbx_strand_id
1 'polypeptide(L)' 'MPQSCFHCGLPVPEHTHLPIVYDNQEQPTCCVGCQA' A
#
# COMPACT_ATOMS: atom_id res chain seq x y z
N MET A 1 -6.45 2.63 -12.69
CA MET A 1 -5.02 2.25 -12.74
C MET A 1 -4.65 1.72 -11.38
N PRO A 2 -4.02 0.53 -11.27
CA PRO A 2 -3.67 -0.07 -9.98
C PRO A 2 -2.71 0.87 -9.24
N GLN A 3 -2.96 1.10 -7.95
CA GLN A 3 -2.11 1.94 -7.12
C GLN A 3 -0.79 1.20 -6.86
N SER A 4 0.33 1.91 -6.80
CA SER A 4 1.61 1.29 -6.45
C SER A 4 1.79 1.25 -4.94
N CYS A 5 2.34 0.14 -4.44
CA CYS A 5 2.72 -0.02 -3.05
C CYS A 5 3.75 1.05 -2.66
N PHE A 6 3.48 1.77 -1.59
CA PHE A 6 4.36 2.80 -1.06
C PHE A 6 5.71 2.23 -0.59
N HIS A 7 5.74 0.97 -0.15
CA HIS A 7 6.94 0.34 0.39
C HIS A 7 7.87 -0.24 -0.69
N CYS A 8 7.33 -0.97 -1.67
CA CYS A 8 8.14 -1.73 -2.64
C CYS A 8 7.91 -1.34 -4.11
N GLY A 9 6.96 -0.43 -4.39
CA GLY A 9 6.66 0.03 -5.76
C GLY A 9 5.87 -0.95 -6.63
N LEU A 10 5.61 -2.18 -6.17
CA LEU A 10 4.79 -3.17 -6.88
C LEU A 10 3.31 -2.76 -6.93
N PRO A 11 2.53 -3.23 -7.91
CA PRO A 11 1.10 -2.95 -7.96
C PRO A 11 0.37 -3.52 -6.73
N VAL A 12 -0.50 -2.72 -6.13
CA VAL A 12 -1.44 -3.17 -5.10
C VAL A 12 -2.51 -4.02 -5.79
N PRO A 13 -2.72 -5.28 -5.37
CA PRO A 13 -3.74 -6.13 -5.97
C PRO A 13 -5.13 -5.53 -5.81
N GLU A 14 -6.00 -5.77 -6.80
CA GLU A 14 -7.39 -5.35 -6.72
C GLU A 14 -8.07 -5.93 -5.47
N HIS A 15 -8.90 -5.11 -4.82
CA HIS A 15 -9.55 -5.42 -3.54
C HIS A 15 -8.62 -5.57 -2.31
N THR A 16 -7.35 -5.18 -2.42
CA THR A 16 -6.44 -5.10 -1.26
C THR A 16 -6.52 -3.72 -0.62
N HIS A 17 -6.95 -3.66 0.64
CA HIS A 17 -7.00 -2.41 1.42
C HIS A 17 -6.13 -2.56 2.67
N LEU A 18 -4.83 -2.31 2.51
CA LEU A 18 -3.80 -2.43 3.55
C LEU A 18 -3.01 -1.11 3.65
N PRO A 19 -3.63 -0.01 4.11
CA PRO A 19 -2.94 1.27 4.17
C PRO A 19 -1.97 1.35 5.36
N ILE A 20 -0.96 2.20 5.24
CA ILE A 20 -0.16 2.71 6.37
C ILE A 20 -0.41 4.21 6.51
N VAL A 21 -0.21 4.75 7.72
CA VAL A 21 -0.23 6.21 7.94
C VAL A 21 1.21 6.71 7.86
N TYR A 22 1.52 7.48 6.82
CA TYR A 22 2.81 8.15 6.66
C TYR A 22 2.56 9.65 6.49
N ASP A 23 3.24 10.48 7.28
CA ASP A 23 3.06 11.94 7.28
C ASP A 23 1.59 12.37 7.47
N ASN A 24 0.86 11.66 8.34
CA ASN A 24 -0.57 11.87 8.60
C ASN A 24 -1.47 11.68 7.35
N GLN A 25 -0.98 10.95 6.34
CA GLN A 25 -1.73 10.56 5.14
C GLN A 25 -1.73 9.04 4.98
N GLU A 26 -2.84 8.50 4.48
CA GLU A 26 -2.93 7.08 4.15
C GLU A 26 -2.15 6.78 2.86
N GLN A 27 -1.23 5.82 2.94
CA GLN A 27 -0.45 5.33 1.82
C GLN A 27 -0.74 3.85 1.57
N PRO A 28 -0.92 3.41 0.32
CA PRO A 28 -1.29 2.04 -0.03
C PRO A 28 -0.12 1.07 0.16
N THR A 29 -0.39 -0.17 0.55
CA THR A 29 0.60 -1.26 0.51
C THR A 29 0.03 -2.52 -0.14
N CYS A 30 0.89 -3.32 -0.76
CA CYS A 30 0.45 -4.49 -1.54
C CYS A 30 0.23 -5.76 -0.71
N CYS A 31 0.74 -5.84 0.52
CA CYS A 31 0.62 -7.03 1.37
C CYS A 31 0.85 -6.67 2.84
N VAL A 32 0.47 -7.57 3.75
CA VAL A 32 0.64 -7.38 5.21
C VAL A 32 2.10 -7.13 5.59
N GLY A 33 3.06 -7.76 4.89
CA GLY A 33 4.48 -7.53 5.14
C GLY A 33 4.97 -6.13 4.74
N CYS A 34 4.34 -5.49 3.76
CA CYS A 34 4.65 -4.11 3.37
C CYS A 34 3.93 -3.06 4.24
N GLN A 35 2.90 -3.47 5.00
CA GLN A 35 2.18 -2.62 5.95
C GLN A 35 2.91 -2.51 7.31
N ALA A 36 3.92 -3.36 7.54
CA ALA A 36 4.67 -3.44 8.78
C ALA A 36 5.60 -2.25 9.00
#